data_AF-A0A956EL01-F1
#
_entry.id   AF-A0A956EL01-F1
#
_cell.length_a   1.000
_cell.length_b   1.000
_cell.length_c   1.000
_cell.angle_alpha   90.00
_cell.angle_beta   90.00
_cell.angle_gamma   90.00
#
_symmetry.space_group_name_H-M   'P 1'
#
loop_
_entity.id
_entity.type
_entity.pdbx_description
1 polymer ?
#
loop_
_entity_poly.entity_id
_entity_poly.type
_entity_poly.pdbx_seq_one_letter_code
_entity_poly.pdbx_strand_id
1 'polypeptide(L)'
;MLDLKAKLAAAGLVTREDIDRANAPRPDRGNRGSRGGRGGRGKGQAAAEAPRERPGLDLAALQAAGKGERYEAIRRAVDRQRLDSAGVIPSEGAEPFHFTTEAGSVSRIFAEAPLRRRLEEGSAGIVAYMSNHGLAHAAVPAPLARV
;
A
#
# COMPACT_ATOMS: atom_id res chain seq x y z
N MET A 1 23.32 17.72 -27.65
CA MET A 1 22.02 17.09 -27.28
C MET A 1 21.44 17.88 -26.12
N LEU A 2 20.25 18.46 -26.26
CA LEU A 2 19.60 19.21 -25.16
C LEU A 2 19.16 18.24 -24.05
N ASP A 3 19.53 18.57 -22.81
CA ASP A 3 19.16 17.85 -21.59
C ASP A 3 17.63 17.74 -21.46
N LEU A 4 17.13 16.61 -20.95
CA LEU A 4 15.70 16.29 -20.91
C LEU A 4 14.91 17.35 -20.13
N LYS A 5 15.50 17.88 -19.05
CA LYS A 5 14.92 18.94 -18.22
C LYS A 5 14.75 20.25 -19.00
N ALA A 6 15.71 20.58 -19.87
CA ALA A 6 15.64 21.78 -20.71
C ALA A 6 14.54 21.66 -21.78
N LYS A 7 14.30 20.46 -22.32
CA LYS A 7 13.20 20.21 -23.27
C LYS A 7 11.83 20.34 -22.60
N LEU A 8 11.70 19.84 -21.38
CA LEU A 8 10.44 19.91 -20.62
C LEU A 8 10.13 21.34 -20.16
N ALA A 9 11.15 22.13 -19.79
CA ALA A 9 11.00 23.55 -19.49
C ALA A 9 10.63 24.38 -20.74
N ALA A 10 11.25 24.10 -21.89
CA ALA A 10 10.93 24.78 -23.15
C ALA A 10 9.51 24.49 -23.65
N ALA A 11 8.95 23.32 -23.30
CA ALA A 11 7.57 22.95 -23.57
C ALA A 11 6.56 23.55 -22.57
N GLY A 12 7.01 24.31 -21.57
CA GLY A 12 6.15 24.91 -20.54
C GLY A 12 5.53 23.89 -19.56
N LEU A 13 6.03 22.65 -19.55
CA LEU A 13 5.47 21.56 -18.75
C LEU A 13 6.02 21.50 -17.32
N VAL A 14 7.13 22.18 -17.05
CA VAL A 14 7.76 22.27 -15.73
C VAL A 14 8.41 23.64 -15.58
N THR A 15 8.29 24.23 -14.40
CA THR A 15 8.96 25.49 -14.09
C THR A 15 10.40 25.21 -13.66
N ARG A 16 11.21 26.27 -13.63
CA ARG A 16 12.60 26.20 -13.16
C ARG A 16 12.68 25.77 -11.69
N GLU A 17 11.68 26.15 -10.89
CA GLU A 17 11.58 25.80 -9.47
C GLU A 17 11.33 24.30 -9.25
N ASP A 18 10.56 23.65 -10.12
CA ASP A 18 10.33 22.20 -10.06
C ASP A 18 11.62 21.41 -10.36
N ILE A 19 12.43 21.92 -11.30
CA ILE A 19 13.73 21.36 -11.64
C ILE A 19 14.69 21.49 -10.44
N ASP A 20 14.70 22.64 -9.78
CA ASP A 20 15.57 22.90 -8.63
C ASP A 20 15.19 22.05 -7.42
N ARG A 21 13.88 21.85 -7.18
CA ARG A 21 13.40 20.95 -6.12
C ARG A 21 13.80 19.49 -6.37
N ALA A 22 13.77 19.05 -7.62
CA ALA A 22 14.20 17.70 -8.00
C ALA A 22 15.73 17.50 -7.85
N ASN A 23 16.52 18.59 -7.96
CA ASN A 23 17.97 18.56 -7.83
C ASN A 23 18.46 18.72 -6.38
N ALA A 24 17.59 19.10 -5.43
CA ALA A 24 17.97 19.28 -4.05
C ALA A 24 18.40 17.95 -3.40
N PRO A 25 19.56 17.89 -2.70
CA PRO A 25 20.00 16.68 -2.01
C PRO A 25 19.04 16.33 -0.88
N ARG A 26 18.61 15.06 -0.84
CA ARG A 26 17.71 14.56 0.22
C ARG A 26 18.48 14.39 1.52
N PRO A 27 17.90 14.77 2.68
CA PRO A 27 18.55 14.56 3.96
C PRO A 27 18.70 13.07 4.27
N ASP A 28 19.91 12.71 4.67
CA ASP A 28 20.33 11.36 5.05
C ASP A 28 19.60 10.91 6.33
N ARG A 29 18.68 9.95 6.21
CA ARG A 29 18.06 9.32 7.39
C ARG A 29 18.96 8.18 7.87
N GLY A 30 19.89 8.56 8.74
CA GLY A 30 20.80 7.67 9.43
C GLY A 30 20.09 6.51 10.13
N ASN A 31 20.53 5.31 9.77
CA ASN A 31 20.29 4.04 10.43
C ASN A 31 20.85 4.06 11.87
N ARG A 32 20.03 3.80 12.89
CA ARG A 32 20.54 3.42 14.23
C ARG A 32 19.46 2.70 15.06
N GLY A 33 19.72 1.41 15.32
CA GLY A 33 19.52 0.85 16.66
C GLY A 33 18.47 -0.23 16.84
N SER A 34 18.76 -1.44 16.37
CA SER A 34 18.23 -2.69 16.93
C SER A 34 18.67 -2.84 18.40
N ARG A 35 17.73 -2.90 19.35
CA ARG A 35 17.92 -3.48 20.70
C ARG A 35 16.62 -4.12 21.18
N GLY A 36 16.71 -5.39 21.52
CA GLY A 36 15.60 -6.26 21.87
C GLY A 36 14.97 -5.99 23.23
N GLY A 37 13.77 -6.56 23.40
CA GLY A 37 13.06 -6.68 24.68
C GLY A 37 12.10 -7.87 24.60
N ARG A 38 12.46 -8.97 25.28
CA ARG A 38 11.61 -10.13 25.57
C ARG A 38 10.56 -9.78 26.63
N GLY A 39 9.40 -10.43 26.55
CA GLY A 39 8.41 -10.60 27.63
C GLY A 39 7.05 -9.98 27.28
N GLY A 40 5.89 -10.60 27.46
CA GLY A 40 5.56 -11.84 28.16
C GLY A 40 4.12 -12.28 27.85
N ARG A 41 3.79 -13.49 28.29
CA ARG A 41 2.48 -14.16 28.22
C ARG A 41 1.35 -13.38 28.89
N GLY A 42 0.15 -13.45 28.30
CA GLY A 42 -1.15 -13.31 28.98
C GLY A 42 -2.25 -13.85 28.06
N LYS A 43 -2.62 -15.13 28.18
CA LYS A 43 -3.91 -15.64 28.70
C LYS A 43 -5.15 -14.86 28.19
N GLY A 44 -5.99 -15.56 27.42
CA GLY A 44 -7.17 -14.99 26.78
C GLY A 44 -8.40 -14.85 27.68
N GLN A 45 -9.46 -14.29 27.08
CA GLN A 45 -10.86 -14.47 27.47
C GLN A 45 -11.81 -14.05 26.33
N ALA A 46 -12.69 -15.00 26.01
CA ALA A 46 -14.06 -14.97 25.50
C ALA A 46 -14.67 -13.69 24.87
N ALA A 47 -15.17 -13.90 23.65
CA ALA A 47 -16.46 -13.51 23.09
C ALA A 47 -17.24 -12.35 23.73
N ALA A 48 -17.25 -11.22 23.01
CA ALA A 48 -18.43 -10.37 22.87
C ALA A 48 -18.74 -10.30 21.37
N GLU A 49 -19.92 -10.76 20.98
CA GLU A 49 -20.40 -10.74 19.59
C GLU A 49 -20.70 -9.27 19.23
N ALA A 50 -19.71 -8.63 18.62
CA ALA A 50 -19.77 -7.25 18.16
C ALA A 50 -20.63 -7.15 16.87
N PRO A 51 -21.27 -6.00 16.62
CA PRO A 51 -22.27 -5.87 15.57
C PRO A 51 -21.62 -6.02 14.19
N ARG A 52 -22.01 -7.08 13.47
CA ARG A 52 -21.73 -7.39 12.05
C ARG A 52 -20.67 -6.50 11.42
N GLU A 53 -19.42 -6.82 11.73
CA GLU A 53 -18.24 -6.24 11.10
C GLU A 53 -18.39 -6.33 9.58
N ARG A 54 -18.28 -5.18 8.89
CA ARG A 54 -17.99 -5.20 7.46
C ARG A 54 -16.68 -6.01 7.30
N PRO A 55 -16.55 -6.89 6.30
CA PRO A 55 -15.45 -7.86 6.31
C PRO A 55 -14.11 -7.11 6.29
N GLY A 56 -13.35 -7.18 7.39
CA GLY A 56 -11.92 -6.87 7.43
C GLY A 56 -11.44 -5.82 8.43
N LEU A 57 -12.19 -4.73 8.67
CA LEU A 57 -11.74 -3.60 9.50
C LEU A 57 -12.89 -2.92 10.26
N ASP A 58 -12.74 -2.80 11.58
CA ASP A 58 -13.61 -1.95 12.41
C ASP A 58 -13.18 -0.48 12.26
N LEU A 59 -13.88 0.24 11.39
CA LEU A 59 -13.61 1.65 11.10
C LEU A 59 -13.76 2.55 12.34
N ALA A 60 -14.70 2.25 13.24
CA ALA A 60 -14.91 3.05 14.43
C ALA A 60 -13.72 2.89 15.40
N ALA A 61 -13.26 1.65 15.59
CA ALA A 61 -12.06 1.38 16.37
C ALA A 61 -10.81 2.03 15.75
N LEU A 62 -10.66 1.99 14.42
CA LEU A 62 -9.54 2.65 13.74
C LEU A 62 -9.56 4.16 13.94
N GLN A 63 -10.72 4.81 13.83
CA GLN A 63 -10.84 6.26 14.01
C GLN A 63 -10.47 6.70 15.43
N ALA A 64 -10.76 5.88 16.44
CA ALA A 64 -10.39 6.11 17.83
C ALA A 64 -8.93 5.75 18.17
N ALA A 65 -8.28 4.92 17.34
CA ALA A 65 -6.95 4.38 17.61
C ALA A 65 -5.81 5.36 17.28
N GLY A 66 -4.66 5.14 17.95
CA GLY A 66 -3.43 5.85 17.65
C GLY A 66 -2.95 5.60 16.20
N LYS A 67 -2.12 6.50 15.65
CA LYS A 67 -1.59 6.37 14.28
C LYS A 67 -0.87 5.03 14.04
N GLY A 68 -0.06 4.58 15.01
CA GLY A 68 0.65 3.31 14.92
C GLY A 68 -0.28 2.10 14.92
N GLU A 69 -1.25 2.10 15.83
CA GLU A 69 -2.26 1.03 15.95
C GLU A 69 -3.12 0.92 14.68
N ARG A 70 -3.50 2.06 14.09
CA ARG A 70 -4.18 2.09 12.78
C ARG A 70 -3.38 1.39 11.70
N TYR A 71 -2.08 1.71 11.57
CA TYR A 71 -1.24 1.08 10.55
C TYR A 71 -1.06 -0.42 10.79
N GLU A 72 -0.87 -0.84 12.04
CA GLU A 72 -0.78 -2.27 12.38
C GLU A 72 -2.08 -3.02 12.06
N ALA A 73 -3.23 -2.44 12.41
CA ALA A 73 -4.54 -3.04 12.15
C ALA A 73 -4.80 -3.18 10.64
N ILE A 74 -4.53 -2.13 9.86
CA ILE A 74 -4.65 -2.16 8.39
C ILE A 74 -3.69 -3.20 7.81
N ARG A 75 -2.42 -3.22 8.24
CA ARG A 75 -1.43 -4.19 7.75
C ARG A 75 -1.88 -5.62 8.01
N ARG A 76 -2.32 -5.93 9.22
CA ARG A 76 -2.85 -7.26 9.57
C ARG A 76 -4.12 -7.62 8.80
N ALA A 77 -4.99 -6.66 8.50
CA ALA A 77 -6.17 -6.92 7.69
C ALA A 77 -5.79 -7.25 6.24
N VAL A 78 -4.91 -6.44 5.64
CA VAL A 78 -4.40 -6.66 4.28
C VAL A 78 -3.65 -7.97 4.20
N ASP A 79 -2.69 -8.25 5.07
CA ASP A 79 -1.89 -9.49 5.03
C ASP A 79 -2.75 -10.76 5.14
N ARG A 80 -3.85 -10.72 5.90
CA ARG A 80 -4.76 -11.85 6.05
C ARG A 80 -5.66 -12.07 4.83
N GLN A 81 -6.03 -11.01 4.13
CA GLN A 81 -7.02 -11.06 3.05
C GLN A 81 -6.41 -10.81 1.66
N ARG A 82 -5.08 -10.66 1.59
CA ARG A 82 -4.37 -10.41 0.36
C ARG A 82 -4.61 -11.53 -0.65
N LEU A 83 -4.91 -11.15 -1.88
CA LEU A 83 -5.18 -12.05 -2.99
C LEU A 83 -3.97 -12.21 -3.92
N ASP A 84 -3.02 -11.27 -3.86
CA ASP A 84 -1.74 -11.35 -4.56
C ASP A 84 -0.65 -11.93 -3.66
N SER A 85 0.22 -12.76 -4.23
CA SER A 85 1.30 -13.43 -3.50
C SER A 85 2.42 -12.44 -3.16
N ALA A 86 2.37 -11.87 -1.96
CA ALA A 86 3.39 -10.92 -1.48
C ALA A 86 4.79 -11.56 -1.50
N GLY A 87 5.73 -10.94 -2.24
CA GLY A 87 7.12 -11.37 -2.27
C GLY A 87 7.39 -12.66 -3.05
N VAL A 88 6.39 -13.21 -3.74
CA VAL A 88 6.58 -14.31 -4.69
C VAL A 88 6.91 -13.72 -6.06
N ILE A 89 7.87 -14.33 -6.74
CA ILE A 89 8.22 -13.97 -8.11
C ILE A 89 6.98 -14.28 -8.99
N PRO A 90 6.44 -13.30 -9.74
CA PRO A 90 5.33 -13.56 -10.66
C PRO A 90 5.68 -14.70 -11.62
N SER A 91 4.71 -15.55 -11.94
CA SER A 91 4.94 -16.59 -12.94
C SER A 91 5.12 -15.99 -14.33
N GLU A 92 5.58 -16.79 -15.29
CA GLU A 92 5.65 -16.38 -16.70
C GLU A 92 4.28 -16.02 -17.29
N GLY A 93 3.19 -16.54 -16.71
CA GLY A 93 1.81 -16.22 -17.11
C GLY A 93 1.23 -14.98 -16.42
N ALA A 94 1.97 -14.36 -15.50
CA ALA A 94 1.52 -13.15 -14.82
C ALA A 94 1.64 -11.94 -15.75
N GLU A 95 0.55 -11.20 -15.89
CA GLU A 95 0.50 -10.01 -16.73
C GLU A 95 0.36 -8.73 -15.88
N PRO A 96 0.86 -7.58 -16.36
CA PRO A 96 0.73 -6.33 -15.64
C PRO A 96 -0.71 -5.82 -15.66
N PHE A 97 -1.31 -5.69 -14.47
CA PHE A 97 -2.56 -4.97 -14.26
C PHE A 97 -2.24 -3.53 -13.85
N HIS A 98 -2.63 -2.58 -14.71
CA HIS A 98 -2.39 -1.16 -14.49
C HIS A 98 -3.55 -0.52 -13.74
N PHE A 99 -3.25 0.38 -12.82
CA PHE A 99 -4.24 1.14 -12.08
C PHE A 99 -3.73 2.54 -11.77
N THR A 100 -4.65 3.48 -11.56
CA THR A 100 -4.32 4.84 -11.15
C THR A 100 -4.29 4.91 -9.63
N THR A 101 -3.23 5.47 -9.06
CA THR A 101 -3.14 5.73 -7.62
C THR A 101 -3.98 6.95 -7.24
N GLU A 102 -4.21 7.15 -5.95
CA GLU A 102 -4.87 8.36 -5.43
C GLU A 102 -4.15 9.65 -5.83
N ALA A 103 -2.82 9.60 -5.98
CA ALA A 103 -2.00 10.72 -6.44
C ALA A 103 -2.07 10.96 -7.96
N GLY A 104 -2.88 10.19 -8.71
CA GLY A 104 -3.03 10.32 -10.16
C GLY A 104 -1.91 9.66 -10.99
N SER A 105 -0.93 9.03 -10.34
CA SER A 105 0.12 8.29 -11.06
C SER A 105 -0.37 6.92 -11.49
N VAL A 106 0.13 6.43 -12.63
CA VAL A 106 -0.12 5.05 -13.08
C VAL A 106 0.84 4.11 -12.38
N SER A 107 0.30 3.09 -11.72
CA SER A 107 1.04 2.00 -11.09
C SER A 107 0.61 0.67 -11.69
N ARG A 108 1.32 -0.40 -11.34
CA ARG A 108 1.02 -1.75 -11.79
C ARG A 108 1.30 -2.79 -10.73
N ILE A 109 0.53 -3.87 -10.76
CA ILE A 109 0.88 -5.14 -10.12
C ILE A 109 0.92 -6.24 -11.19
N PHE A 110 1.74 -7.27 -10.98
CA PHE A 110 1.67 -8.46 -11.81
C PHE A 110 0.64 -9.41 -11.21
N ALA A 111 -0.32 -9.83 -12.01
CA ALA A 111 -1.44 -10.64 -11.56
C ALA A 111 -1.66 -11.82 -12.51
N GLU A 112 -1.88 -12.98 -11.92
CA GLU A 112 -2.32 -14.18 -12.63
C GLU A 112 -3.73 -13.97 -13.21
N ALA A 113 -4.07 -14.72 -14.26
CA ALA A 113 -5.37 -14.63 -14.92
C ALA A 113 -6.59 -14.68 -13.96
N PRO A 114 -6.62 -15.53 -12.91
CA PRO A 114 -7.74 -15.55 -11.96
C PRO A 114 -7.87 -14.26 -11.15
N LEU A 115 -6.75 -13.66 -10.73
CA LEU A 115 -6.77 -12.43 -9.97
C LEU A 115 -7.14 -11.24 -10.86
N ARG A 116 -6.63 -11.19 -12.09
CA ARG A 116 -6.99 -10.16 -13.07
C ARG A 116 -8.49 -10.12 -13.35
N ARG A 117 -9.11 -11.27 -13.60
CA ARG A 117 -10.57 -11.35 -13.79
C ARG A 117 -11.33 -10.76 -12.61
N ARG A 118 -10.91 -11.09 -11.38
CA ARG A 118 -11.55 -10.54 -10.17
C ARG A 118 -11.39 -9.03 -10.04
N LEU A 119 -10.27 -8.46 -10.47
CA LEU A 119 -10.03 -7.02 -10.49
C LEU A 119 -10.87 -6.33 -11.58
N GLU A 120 -10.99 -6.93 -12.75
CA GLU A 120 -11.81 -6.42 -13.87
C GLU A 120 -13.31 -6.48 -13.56
N GLU A 121 -13.77 -7.56 -12.94
CA GLU A 121 -15.16 -7.74 -12.48
C GLU A 121 -15.50 -6.91 -11.23
N GLY A 122 -14.50 -6.31 -10.58
CA GLY A 122 -14.67 -5.50 -9.37
C GLY A 122 -15.01 -6.31 -8.11
N SER A 123 -14.77 -7.62 -8.12
CA SER A 123 -14.87 -8.50 -6.93
C SER A 123 -13.61 -8.45 -6.06
N ALA A 124 -12.50 -7.94 -6.62
CA ALA A 124 -11.30 -7.51 -5.93
C ALA A 124 -11.02 -6.03 -6.24
N GLY A 125 -10.21 -5.38 -5.40
CA GLY A 125 -9.72 -4.02 -5.62
C GLY A 125 -8.29 -3.86 -5.12
N ILE A 126 -7.67 -2.73 -5.49
CA ILE A 126 -6.32 -2.39 -5.07
C ILE A 126 -6.38 -1.42 -3.90
N VAL A 127 -5.65 -1.73 -2.83
CA VAL A 127 -5.49 -0.85 -1.67
C VAL A 127 -4.02 -0.43 -1.52
N ALA A 128 -3.80 0.83 -1.20
CA ALA A 128 -2.52 1.36 -0.79
C ALA A 128 -2.42 1.36 0.74
N TYR A 129 -1.32 0.85 1.31
CA TYR A 129 -1.15 0.80 2.76
C TYR A 129 0.33 0.90 3.18
N MET A 130 0.56 1.24 4.46
CA MET A 130 1.90 1.33 5.05
C MET A 130 2.41 -0.06 5.49
N SER A 131 3.15 -0.73 4.61
CA SER A 131 3.87 -1.96 4.94
C SER A 131 5.08 -1.71 5.85
N ASN A 132 5.76 -2.77 6.27
CA ASN A 132 7.04 -2.67 6.99
C ASN A 132 8.17 -2.04 6.14
N HIS A 133 7.99 -1.97 4.82
CA HIS A 133 8.98 -1.44 3.86
C HIS A 133 8.55 -0.10 3.23
N GLY A 134 7.50 0.53 3.75
CA GLY A 134 6.92 1.77 3.22
C GLY A 134 5.59 1.56 2.50
N LEU A 135 5.22 2.51 1.65
CA LEU A 135 3.95 2.46 0.90
C LEU A 135 3.95 1.28 -0.08
N ALA A 136 2.96 0.42 0.04
CA ALA A 136 2.78 -0.74 -0.81
C ALA A 136 1.34 -0.81 -1.35
N HIS A 137 1.18 -1.51 -2.46
CA HIS A 137 -0.12 -1.83 -3.04
C HIS A 137 -0.38 -3.33 -2.91
N ALA A 138 -1.64 -3.69 -2.68
CA ALA A 138 -2.07 -5.08 -2.59
C ALA A 138 -3.44 -5.23 -3.25
N ALA A 139 -3.68 -6.40 -3.85
CA ALA A 139 -4.99 -6.79 -4.32
C ALA A 139 -5.74 -7.48 -3.16
N VAL A 140 -6.92 -6.97 -2.83
CA VAL A 140 -7.75 -7.45 -1.72
C VAL A 140 -9.19 -7.61 -2.18
N PRO A 141 -10.06 -8.33 -1.44
CA PRO A 141 -11.48 -8.39 -1.74
C PRO A 141 -12.10 -6.99 -1.80
N ALA A 142 -13.07 -6.80 -2.69
CA ALA A 142 -13.70 -5.51 -2.91
C ALA A 142 -14.23 -4.82 -1.62
N PRO A 143 -14.82 -5.52 -0.63
CA PRO A 143 -15.23 -4.89 0.62
C PRO A 143 -14.08 -4.22 1.37
N LEU A 144 -12.88 -4.80 1.37
CA LEU A 144 -11.71 -4.26 2.04
C LEU A 144 -11.07 -3.10 1.24
N ALA A 145 -11.16 -3.14 -0.10
CA ALA A 145 -10.61 -2.10 -0.96
C ALA A 145 -11.41 -0.77 -0.95
N ARG A 146 -12.66 -0.79 -0.46
CA ARG A 146 -13.58 0.35 -0.45
C ARG A 146 -13.68 1.04 0.93
N VAL A 147 -12.84 0.60 1.88
CA VAL A 147 -12.83 1.07 3.28
C VAL A 147 -12.25 2.47 3.38
#